data_AF-A0A1C0A8H8-F1
#
_entry.id   AF-A0A1C0A8H8-F1
#
_cell.length_a   1.000
_cell.length_b   1.000
_cell.length_c   1.000
_cell.angle_alpha   90.00
_cell.angle_beta   90.00
_cell.angle_gamma   90.00
#
_symmetry.space_group_name_H-M   'P 1'
#
loop_
_entity.id
_entity.type
_entity.pdbx_description
1 polymer ?
#
loop_
_entity_poly.entity_id
_entity_poly.type
_entity_poly.pdbx_seq_one_letter_code
_entity_poly.pdbx_strand_id
1 'polypeptide(L)' 'MGDYRRYQQPPRRGRCPRGAREYIVRAGDTFYSIAGYFNTTVDELMRLNPDINPDRLRAGQIICVPARGRRRGSCPYY' A
#
# COMPACT_ATOMS: atom_id res chain seq x y z
N MET A 1 -0.24 20.23 -38.60
CA MET A 1 -1.47 19.42 -38.45
C MET A 1 -1.05 18.02 -38.02
N GLY A 2 -1.31 17.49 -36.82
CA GLY A 2 -1.85 18.00 -35.58
C GLY A 2 -1.45 17.01 -34.48
N ASP A 3 -0.90 17.51 -33.39
CA ASP A 3 -1.35 17.24 -32.02
C ASP A 3 -1.53 15.78 -31.55
N TYR A 4 -0.47 14.97 -31.53
CA TYR A 4 -0.45 13.73 -30.70
C TYR A 4 -0.19 14.03 -29.20
N ARG A 5 -0.68 15.19 -28.72
CA ARG A 5 -0.57 15.70 -27.35
C ARG A 5 -1.50 14.97 -26.36
N ARG A 6 -1.81 13.69 -26.60
CA ARG A 6 -2.94 13.00 -25.93
C ARG A 6 -2.63 11.65 -25.29
N TYR A 7 -1.42 11.46 -24.75
CA TYR A 7 -1.31 10.62 -23.56
C TYR A 7 -1.70 11.45 -22.36
N GLN A 8 -2.99 11.78 -22.34
CA GLN A 8 -3.77 12.03 -21.17
C GLN A 8 -3.29 11.03 -20.11
N GLN A 9 -2.54 11.49 -19.10
CA GLN A 9 -2.42 10.68 -17.90
C GLN A 9 -3.86 10.48 -17.44
N PRO A 10 -4.40 9.24 -17.43
CA PRO A 10 -5.70 9.03 -16.83
C PRO A 10 -5.61 9.55 -15.40
N PRO A 11 -6.70 10.10 -14.83
CA PRO A 11 -6.67 10.51 -13.44
C PRO A 11 -6.15 9.31 -12.66
N ARG A 12 -5.02 9.45 -11.96
CA ARG A 12 -4.51 8.42 -11.06
C ARG A 12 -5.49 8.35 -9.90
N ARG A 13 -6.69 7.84 -10.15
CA ARG A 13 -7.67 7.45 -9.13
C ARG A 13 -6.90 6.49 -8.25
N GLY A 14 -6.67 6.89 -7.00
CA GLY A 14 -5.72 6.26 -6.10
C GLY A 14 -5.82 4.74 -6.20
N ARG A 15 -4.73 4.12 -6.66
CA ARG A 15 -4.60 2.65 -6.67
C ARG A 15 -4.73 2.06 -5.26
N CYS A 16 -4.56 2.92 -4.25
CA CYS A 16 -4.81 2.60 -2.86
C CYS A 16 -6.01 3.37 -2.33
N PRO A 17 -6.81 2.75 -1.44
CA PRO A 17 -7.93 3.41 -0.79
C PRO A 17 -7.47 4.63 0.02
N ARG A 18 -8.42 5.54 0.30
CA ARG A 18 -8.13 6.75 1.09
C ARG A 18 -7.56 6.36 2.45
N GLY A 19 -6.37 6.85 2.77
CA GLY A 19 -5.66 6.48 4.00
C GLY A 19 -4.62 5.38 3.83
N ALA A 20 -4.44 4.86 2.61
CA ALA A 20 -3.31 4.03 2.21
C ALA A 20 -2.45 4.75 1.15
N ARG A 21 -1.21 4.29 1.01
CA ARG A 21 -0.20 4.79 0.07
C ARG A 21 0.45 3.62 -0.66
N GLU A 22 0.96 3.89 -1.86
CA GLU A 22 1.69 2.89 -2.66
C GLU A 22 3.07 2.62 -2.04
N TYR A 23 3.46 1.35 -1.96
CA TYR A 23 4.78 0.89 -1.57
C TYR A 23 5.30 -0.09 -2.62
N ILE A 24 6.56 0.09 -3.03
CA ILE A 24 7.24 -0.81 -3.95
C ILE A 24 7.99 -1.85 -3.12
N VAL A 25 7.55 -3.10 -3.24
CA VAL A 25 8.15 -4.26 -2.57
C VAL A 25 9.59 -4.42 -3.02
N ARG A 26 10.51 -4.59 -2.07
CA ARG A 26 11.92 -4.85 -2.33
C ARG A 26 12.20 -6.35 -2.28
N ALA A 27 13.32 -6.76 -2.85
CA ALA A 27 13.76 -8.16 -2.74
C ALA A 27 13.97 -8.53 -1.26
N GLY A 28 13.33 -9.61 -0.81
CA GLY A 28 13.35 -10.04 0.59
C GLY A 28 12.30 -9.40 1.49
N ASP A 29 11.48 -8.47 0.98
CA ASP A 29 10.34 -7.95 1.74
C ASP A 29 9.26 -9.03 1.90
N THR A 30 8.68 -9.09 3.09
CA THR A 30 7.54 -9.93 3.43
C THR A 30 6.42 -9.04 3.97
N PHE A 31 5.18 -9.51 3.95
CA PHE A 31 4.11 -8.77 4.63
C PHE A 31 4.42 -8.56 6.11
N TYR A 32 5.13 -9.49 6.75
CA TYR A 32 5.55 -9.34 8.14
C TYR A 32 6.55 -8.19 8.34
N SER A 33 7.61 -8.12 7.51
CA SER A 33 8.61 -7.04 7.61
C SER A 33 8.01 -5.68 7.24
N ILE A 34 7.16 -5.65 6.20
CA ILE A 34 6.43 -4.45 5.77
C ILE A 34 5.46 -4.00 6.88
N ALA A 35 4.70 -4.91 7.48
CA ALA A 35 3.76 -4.61 8.55
C ALA A 35 4.48 -3.99 9.76
N GLY A 36 5.60 -4.58 10.17
CA GLY A 36 6.45 -4.03 11.24
C GLY A 36 7.00 -2.64 10.91
N TYR A 37 7.47 -2.43 9.67
CA TYR A 37 7.98 -1.14 9.22
C TYR A 37 6.91 -0.03 9.21
N PHE A 38 5.69 -0.37 8.80
CA PHE A 38 4.56 0.57 8.74
C PHE A 38 3.73 0.63 10.02
N ASN A 39 4.13 -0.10 11.07
CA ASN A 39 3.40 -0.24 12.34
C ASN A 39 1.91 -0.59 12.10
N THR A 40 1.70 -1.60 11.27
CA THR A 40 0.38 -2.16 10.94
C THR A 40 0.40 -3.67 11.13
N THR A 41 -0.70 -4.34 10.82
CA THR A 41 -0.81 -5.80 10.89
C THR A 41 -0.79 -6.41 9.49
N VAL A 42 -0.38 -7.68 9.40
CA VAL A 42 -0.47 -8.46 8.16
C VAL A 42 -1.91 -8.52 7.67
N ASP A 43 -2.88 -8.69 8.58
CA ASP A 43 -4.31 -8.69 8.29
C ASP A 43 -4.75 -7.38 7.60
N GLU A 44 -4.35 -6.22 8.14
CA GLU A 44 -4.69 -4.93 7.54
C GLU A 44 -4.04 -4.76 6.15
N LEU A 45 -2.81 -5.22 5.97
CA LEU A 45 -2.17 -5.25 4.64
C LEU A 45 -2.92 -6.16 3.67
N MET A 46 -3.41 -7.32 4.11
CA MET A 46 -4.21 -8.22 3.26
C MET A 46 -5.56 -7.59 2.90
N ARG A 47 -6.20 -6.89 3.85
CA ARG A 47 -7.46 -6.16 3.60
C ARG A 47 -7.29 -5.02 2.61
N LEU A 48 -6.14 -4.33 2.65
CA LEU A 48 -5.80 -3.29 1.67
C LEU A 48 -5.42 -3.85 0.30
N ASN A 49 -5.05 -5.13 0.22
CA ASN A 49 -4.55 -5.78 -0.99
C ASN A 49 -5.21 -7.16 -1.19
N PRO A 50 -6.53 -7.24 -1.41
CA PRO A 50 -7.24 -8.51 -1.52
C PRO A 50 -6.77 -9.38 -2.70
N ASP A 51 -6.24 -8.75 -3.75
CA ASP A 51 -5.73 -9.42 -4.95
C ASP A 51 -4.27 -9.89 -4.83
N ILE A 52 -3.63 -9.66 -3.67
CA ILE A 52 -2.21 -9.95 -3.46
C ILE A 52 -2.06 -11.10 -2.48
N ASN A 53 -1.34 -12.14 -2.92
CA ASN A 53 -0.98 -13.24 -2.05
C ASN A 53 0.28 -12.88 -1.23
N PRO A 54 0.19 -12.84 0.12
CA PRO A 54 1.31 -12.48 1.00
C PRO A 54 2.50 -13.46 0.90
N ASP A 55 2.26 -14.73 0.55
CA ASP A 55 3.32 -15.75 0.39
C ASP A 55 4.03 -15.66 -0.97
N ARG A 56 3.52 -14.84 -1.89
CA ARG A 56 4.02 -14.72 -3.27
C ARG A 56 4.32 -13.28 -3.66
N LEU A 57 4.86 -12.51 -2.73
CA LEU A 57 5.39 -11.17 -2.98
C LEU A 57 6.54 -11.20 -3.99
N ARG A 58 6.49 -10.29 -4.97
CA ARG A 58 7.57 -10.10 -5.93
C ARG A 58 8.23 -8.74 -5.75
N ALA A 59 9.55 -8.69 -5.84
CA ALA A 59 10.27 -7.43 -5.88
C ALA A 59 9.80 -6.58 -7.07
N GLY A 60 9.63 -5.27 -6.85
CA GLY A 60 9.07 -4.34 -7.84
C GLY A 60 7.54 -4.30 -7.88
N GLN A 61 6.85 -5.18 -7.15
CA GLN A 61 5.40 -5.14 -7.04
C GLN A 61 4.95 -3.92 -6.23
N ILE A 62 3.88 -3.27 -6.68
CA ILE A 62 3.26 -2.17 -5.96
C ILE A 62 2.14 -2.74 -5.08
N ILE A 63 2.21 -2.43 -3.79
CA ILE A 63 1.17 -2.76 -2.82
C ILE A 63 0.67 -1.50 -2.12
N CYS A 64 -0.49 -1.59 -1.49
CA CYS A 64 -1.06 -0.53 -0.69
C CYS A 64 -0.76 -0.75 0.79
N VAL A 65 -0.08 0.21 1.41
CA VAL A 65 0.23 0.19 2.84
C VAL A 65 -0.50 1.33 3.53
N PRO A 66 -0.89 1.19 4.80
CA PRO A 66 -1.57 2.28 5.50
C PRO A 66 -0.66 3.51 5.60
N ALA A 67 -1.22 4.67 5.28
CA ALA A 67 -0.52 5.96 5.38
C ALA A 67 -0.41 6.44 6.84
N ARG A 68 -1.25 5.91 7.74
CA ARG A 68 -1.29 6.26 9.17
C ARG A 68 -0.56 5.22 10.02
N GLY A 69 0.76 5.18 9.93
CA GLY A 69 1.60 4.44 10.88
C GLY A 69 1.53 4.96 12.32
N ARG A 70 0.83 6.08 12.56
CA ARG A 70 0.41 6.55 13.89
C ARG A 70 -0.85 7.39 13.76
N ARG A 71 -1.99 6.80 14.15
CA ARG A 71 -2.87 7.49 15.09
C ARG A 71 -2.87 6.63 16.34
N ARG A 72 -1.96 6.97 17.26
CA ARG A 72 -2.17 6.67 18.67
C ARG A 72 -3.56 7.21 19.02
N GLY A 73 -4.46 6.32 19.35
CA GLY A 73 -5.84 6.57 19.72
C GLY A 73 -6.44 5.19 19.85
N SER A 74 -6.42 4.56 21.01
CA SER A 74 -6.68 5.09 22.34
C SER A 74 -5.95 4.22 23.36
N CYS A 75 -5.25 4.84 24.32
CA CYS A 75 -5.08 4.16 25.60
C CYS A 75 -6.48 4.11 26.22
N PRO A 76 -7.12 2.95 26.44
CA PRO A 76 -8.17 2.91 27.44
C PRO A 76 -7.46 3.05 28.78
N TYR A 77 -7.70 4.19 29.42
CA TYR A 77 -7.48 4.35 30.85
C TYR A 77 -8.53 3.46 31.53
N TYR A 78 -8.09 2.49 32.34
CA TYR A 78 -8.64 2.02 33.63
C TYR A 78 -7.99 0.70 33.99
#